data_AF-A0A8S3ZA04-F1
#
_entry.id   AF-A0A8S3ZA04-F1
#
_cell.length_a   1.000
_cell.length_b   1.000
_cell.length_c   1.000
_cell.angle_alpha   90.00
_cell.angle_beta   90.00
_cell.angle_gamma   90.00
#
_symmetry.space_group_name_H-M   'P 1'
#
loop_
_entity.id
_entity.type
_entity.pdbx_description
1 polymer ?
#
loop_
_entity_poly.entity_id
_entity_poly.type
_entity_poly.pdbx_seq_one_letter_code
_entity_poly.pdbx_strand_id
1 'polypeptide(L)'
;PPSPDVIRKFRSSFHPDVGQMRIFYGNAYDPHRQWAAEMTHGVKTQQVVSAKEIVQPECMSLLQQTLHNLEESSYRRTQKGPLGKSYDQIPGLPKGLDPMKFTFGMPTPLDIGAGALINPNKNCDQVIKEASDNHDMYVKTHADFYPLERVCRNYTSSNFHPQNCYGLPTPHCNSGKTMKESLKLFQETRDDLATKIVSKRLEDYKEKYQPQLGKPIDPIKDSLIVPPDHTFGAIHKPSPFGAGDIIHNRQLDNILKGKESQRGVVAAMRQQLKKLNYHHFNNLLDAFRFYDKDGKGKITLSNLHDVCMKYRLPVDIDILDKVFDYCDVDRDGMINYIEFCNFLNWKDKMPTGLDDLGAPPVLLGADNEESFQNPPAKLIDEKNLLPKTPQTNEVTVQHLQKQIDFNVGDHFVSSSRYNAVVGPGGIPTEAFRTYGIPTVRSDLPAPHVKRLQDRNNYGDEAKMYSLLYPSLYSQHNVYERDLLQPRSYEEIWSIFTNIGVRMTGEEMEKAYKKAASSHPKGFVSVESFKNVLDDVQVSQIRAGIHPVALGQAQMH
;
A
#
# COMPACT_ATOMS: atom_id res chain seq x y z
N PRO A 1 85.27 -158.76 42.10
CA PRO A 1 85.84 -158.74 43.47
C PRO A 1 86.34 -157.32 43.79
N PRO A 2 85.99 -156.77 44.96
CA PRO A 2 86.42 -155.43 45.37
C PRO A 2 87.94 -155.38 45.64
N SER A 3 88.53 -154.19 45.53
CA SER A 3 89.97 -153.97 45.68
C SER A 3 90.40 -153.90 47.16
N PRO A 4 91.58 -154.41 47.55
CA PRO A 4 92.09 -154.30 48.92
C PRO A 4 92.29 -152.85 49.37
N ASP A 5 91.89 -152.54 50.61
CA ASP A 5 91.84 -151.15 51.13
C ASP A 5 93.19 -150.42 51.09
N VAL A 6 94.31 -151.15 51.19
CA VAL A 6 95.68 -150.59 51.12
C VAL A 6 95.96 -149.90 49.79
N ILE A 7 95.40 -150.42 48.70
CA ILE A 7 95.58 -149.89 47.33
C ILE A 7 94.52 -148.82 47.03
N ARG A 8 93.40 -148.83 47.77
CA ARG A 8 92.25 -147.96 47.54
C ARG A 8 92.57 -146.47 47.69
N LYS A 9 93.48 -146.11 48.59
CA LYS A 9 93.91 -144.71 48.80
C LYS A 9 94.66 -144.09 47.61
N PHE A 10 95.34 -144.90 46.80
CA PHE A 10 96.15 -144.41 45.67
C PHE A 10 95.42 -144.47 44.33
N ARG A 11 94.28 -145.17 44.25
CA ARG A 11 93.57 -145.33 42.99
C ARG A 11 92.81 -144.06 42.64
N SER A 12 93.15 -143.50 41.48
CA SER A 12 92.46 -142.36 40.86
C SER A 12 90.98 -142.63 40.58
N SER A 13 90.57 -143.89 40.43
CA SER A 13 89.18 -144.27 40.17
C SER A 13 88.26 -144.13 41.39
N PHE A 14 88.80 -144.03 42.60
CA PHE A 14 88.00 -143.89 43.81
C PHE A 14 87.86 -142.41 44.17
N HIS A 15 86.88 -141.75 43.55
CA HIS A 15 86.41 -140.45 44.03
C HIS A 15 85.42 -140.73 45.18
N PRO A 16 85.53 -140.03 46.33
CA PRO A 16 84.58 -140.22 47.43
C PRO A 16 83.18 -139.76 47.00
N ASP A 17 82.15 -140.38 47.60
CA ASP A 17 80.76 -140.05 47.34
C ASP A 17 80.43 -138.59 47.72
N VAL A 18 79.39 -138.07 47.09
CA VAL A 18 78.95 -136.68 47.24
C VAL A 18 78.70 -136.36 48.72
N GLY A 19 79.39 -135.35 49.25
CA GLY A 19 79.29 -134.88 50.64
C GLY A 19 80.46 -135.25 51.55
N GLN A 20 81.36 -136.14 51.13
CA GLN A 20 82.55 -136.46 51.90
C GLN A 20 83.77 -135.64 51.47
N MET A 21 84.52 -135.13 52.45
CA MET A 21 85.73 -134.38 52.19
C MET A 21 86.80 -135.29 51.58
N ARG A 22 87.26 -134.94 50.37
CA ARG A 22 88.37 -135.63 49.70
C ARG A 22 89.67 -135.31 50.40
N ILE A 23 90.36 -136.34 50.88
CA ILE A 23 91.63 -136.20 51.60
C ILE A 23 92.77 -136.68 50.70
N PHE A 24 93.87 -135.95 50.71
CA PHE A 24 95.08 -136.31 49.98
C PHE A 24 95.61 -137.66 50.47
N TYR A 25 95.97 -138.56 49.54
CA TYR A 25 96.25 -139.97 49.86
C TYR A 25 97.38 -140.19 50.86
N GLY A 26 98.37 -139.27 50.91
CA GLY A 26 99.45 -139.31 51.89
C GLY A 26 98.97 -139.12 53.33
N ASN A 27 97.90 -138.35 53.51
CA ASN A 27 97.41 -137.90 54.82
C ASN A 27 96.08 -138.57 55.22
N ALA A 28 95.61 -139.54 54.43
CA ALA A 28 94.33 -140.20 54.67
C ALA A 28 94.25 -140.93 56.03
N TYR A 29 95.40 -141.33 56.59
CA TYR A 29 95.51 -142.04 57.87
C TYR A 29 96.36 -141.28 58.91
N ASP A 30 96.53 -139.96 58.76
CA ASP A 30 97.29 -139.15 59.71
C ASP A 30 96.49 -138.93 61.03
N PRO A 31 97.02 -139.34 62.20
CA PRO A 31 96.32 -139.22 63.48
C PRO A 31 96.11 -137.77 63.94
N HIS A 32 96.92 -136.79 63.51
CA HIS A 32 96.82 -135.40 64.02
C HIS A 32 95.64 -134.58 63.48
N ARG A 33 94.88 -135.13 62.53
CA ARG A 33 93.76 -134.42 61.90
C ARG A 33 92.59 -134.13 62.85
N GLN A 34 92.37 -134.94 63.87
CA GLN A 34 91.28 -134.72 64.83
C GLN A 34 91.51 -133.44 65.63
N TRP A 35 92.75 -133.16 66.05
CA TRP A 35 93.10 -131.95 66.79
C TRP A 35 92.90 -130.65 66.00
N ALA A 36 93.18 -130.67 64.70
CA ALA A 36 93.02 -129.49 63.85
C ALA A 36 91.54 -129.09 63.68
N ALA A 37 90.62 -130.04 63.82
CA ALA A 37 89.18 -129.74 63.70
C ALA A 37 88.61 -128.99 64.91
N GLU A 38 89.21 -129.15 66.09
CA GLU A 38 88.71 -128.56 67.35
C GLU A 38 89.27 -127.14 67.61
N MET A 39 90.28 -126.71 66.87
CA MET A 39 90.92 -125.42 67.08
C MET A 39 90.19 -124.30 66.34
N THR A 40 89.85 -123.21 67.05
CA THR A 40 89.30 -122.00 66.43
C THR A 40 90.42 -121.00 66.12
N HIS A 41 90.58 -120.62 64.85
CA HIS A 41 91.61 -119.71 64.39
C HIS A 41 91.00 -118.32 64.11
N GLY A 42 91.55 -117.24 64.69
CA GLY A 42 91.13 -115.87 64.41
C GLY A 42 91.78 -114.80 65.30
N VAL A 43 91.90 -113.57 64.77
CA VAL A 43 92.48 -112.40 65.46
C VAL A 43 91.35 -111.52 66.03
N LYS A 44 91.43 -111.14 67.31
CA LYS A 44 90.51 -110.17 67.93
C LYS A 44 91.01 -108.74 67.72
N THR A 45 90.27 -107.92 66.99
CA THR A 45 90.55 -106.48 66.82
C THR A 45 89.84 -105.65 67.88
N GLN A 46 90.53 -104.70 68.51
CA GLN A 46 89.93 -103.74 69.46
C GLN A 46 89.17 -102.64 68.69
N GLN A 47 87.96 -102.29 69.14
CA GLN A 47 87.17 -101.20 68.56
C GLN A 47 87.64 -99.86 69.13
N VAL A 48 88.02 -98.92 68.25
CA VAL A 48 88.70 -97.66 68.65
C VAL A 48 87.72 -96.49 68.85
N VAL A 49 86.51 -96.52 68.26
CA VAL A 49 85.52 -95.43 68.42
C VAL A 49 84.10 -96.00 68.43
N SER A 50 83.27 -95.55 69.37
CA SER A 50 81.85 -95.91 69.45
C SER A 50 81.06 -95.18 68.37
N ALA A 51 80.18 -95.89 67.65
CA ALA A 51 79.33 -95.28 66.61
C ALA A 51 78.51 -94.07 67.12
N LYS A 52 78.24 -94.00 68.43
CA LYS A 52 77.54 -92.90 69.07
C LYS A 52 78.28 -91.56 68.92
N GLU A 53 79.60 -91.53 69.09
CA GLU A 53 80.41 -90.30 69.01
C GLU A 53 80.47 -89.75 67.58
N ILE A 54 80.33 -90.63 66.58
CA ILE A 54 80.31 -90.25 65.16
C ILE A 54 78.93 -89.73 64.75
N VAL A 55 77.87 -90.39 65.21
CA VAL A 55 76.49 -90.05 64.82
C VAL A 55 75.96 -88.85 65.60
N GLN A 56 76.38 -88.68 66.84
CA GLN A 56 75.89 -87.63 67.72
C GLN A 56 77.08 -86.86 68.32
N PRO A 57 77.50 -85.74 67.70
CA PRO A 57 78.53 -84.88 68.28
C PRO A 57 78.06 -84.38 69.65
N GLU A 58 79.02 -84.12 70.54
CA GLU A 58 78.72 -83.58 71.87
C GLU A 58 77.97 -82.25 71.75
N CYS A 59 76.85 -82.12 72.48
CA CYS A 59 76.12 -80.85 72.55
C CYS A 59 77.01 -79.79 73.19
N MET A 60 77.43 -78.80 72.41
CA MET A 60 78.18 -77.66 72.93
C MET A 60 77.34 -76.89 73.95
N SER A 61 77.96 -76.49 75.07
CA SER A 61 77.34 -75.54 75.99
C SER A 61 77.15 -74.17 75.32
N LEU A 62 76.25 -73.31 75.84
CA LEU A 62 76.02 -71.96 75.29
C LEU A 62 77.32 -71.14 75.21
N LEU A 63 78.19 -71.28 76.21
CA LEU A 63 79.49 -70.60 76.24
C LEU A 63 80.42 -71.12 75.14
N GLN A 64 80.52 -72.45 74.98
CA GLN A 64 81.30 -73.04 73.89
C GLN A 64 80.74 -72.67 72.51
N GLN A 65 79.42 -72.64 72.35
CA GLN A 65 78.79 -72.26 71.09
C GLN A 65 79.02 -70.78 70.76
N THR A 66 78.96 -69.88 71.75
CA THR A 66 79.26 -68.46 71.55
C THR A 66 80.72 -68.21 71.22
N LEU A 67 81.66 -68.90 71.89
CA LEU A 67 83.07 -68.87 71.53
C LEU A 67 83.30 -69.41 70.11
N HIS A 68 82.67 -70.52 69.77
CA HIS A 68 82.77 -71.09 68.43
C HIS A 68 82.24 -70.11 67.36
N ASN A 69 81.09 -69.48 67.60
CA ASN A 69 80.56 -68.45 66.71
C ASN A 69 81.49 -67.22 66.62
N LEU A 70 82.19 -66.86 67.69
CA LEU A 70 83.19 -65.79 67.67
C LEU A 70 84.40 -66.17 66.81
N GLU A 71 84.88 -67.41 66.90
CA GLU A 71 85.95 -67.92 66.02
C GLU A 71 85.51 -67.92 64.54
N GLU A 72 84.29 -68.40 64.28
CA GLU A 72 83.70 -68.46 62.94
C GLU A 72 83.28 -67.09 62.38
N SER A 73 83.25 -66.02 63.20
CA SER A 73 82.88 -64.67 62.77
C SER A 73 83.84 -64.09 61.70
N SER A 74 85.06 -64.63 61.64
CA SER A 74 86.05 -64.32 60.61
C SER A 74 85.69 -64.88 59.22
N TYR A 75 84.86 -65.93 59.16
CA TYR A 75 84.52 -66.54 57.88
C TYR A 75 83.61 -65.64 57.04
N ARG A 76 83.94 -65.55 55.76
CA ARG A 76 83.20 -64.76 54.77
C ARG A 76 81.72 -65.17 54.66
N ARG A 77 81.40 -66.44 54.91
CA ARG A 77 80.04 -66.98 54.86
C ARG A 77 79.18 -66.43 56.00
N THR A 78 79.69 -66.46 57.23
CA THR A 78 79.03 -65.95 58.44
C THR A 78 78.83 -64.43 58.36
N GLN A 79 79.80 -63.71 57.79
CA GLN A 79 79.68 -62.27 57.57
C GLN A 79 78.63 -61.93 56.51
N LYS A 80 78.61 -62.62 55.35
CA LYS A 80 77.72 -62.29 54.23
C LYS A 80 76.29 -62.82 54.34
N GLY A 81 76.09 -63.91 55.07
CA GLY A 81 74.78 -64.57 55.19
C GLY A 81 74.45 -64.95 56.63
N PRO A 82 74.40 -63.99 57.58
CA PRO A 82 73.93 -64.27 58.92
C PRO A 82 72.47 -64.73 58.86
N LEU A 83 72.13 -65.78 59.60
CA LEU A 83 70.76 -66.30 59.61
C LEU A 83 69.80 -65.24 60.16
N GLY A 84 68.77 -64.89 59.39
CA GLY A 84 67.74 -63.91 59.78
C GLY A 84 68.15 -62.44 59.69
N LYS A 85 69.33 -62.12 59.16
CA LYS A 85 69.78 -60.74 58.88
C LYS A 85 70.37 -60.65 57.48
N SER A 86 70.29 -59.48 56.85
CA SER A 86 71.08 -59.20 55.65
C SER A 86 72.55 -58.97 56.00
N TYR A 87 73.42 -59.07 54.99
CA TYR A 87 74.81 -58.63 55.09
C TYR A 87 74.87 -57.19 55.62
N ASP A 88 75.67 -56.96 56.67
CA ASP A 88 75.82 -55.64 57.25
C ASP A 88 76.65 -54.73 56.33
N GLN A 89 75.98 -53.74 55.72
CA GLN A 89 76.58 -52.75 54.82
C GLN A 89 76.89 -51.41 55.51
N ILE A 90 76.67 -51.31 56.84
CA ILE A 90 76.96 -50.09 57.62
C ILE A 90 78.38 -49.53 57.40
N PRO A 91 79.45 -50.35 57.23
CA PRO A 91 80.79 -49.81 56.94
C PRO A 91 80.89 -48.97 55.66
N GLY A 92 79.93 -49.13 54.72
CA GLY A 92 79.87 -48.37 53.47
C GLY A 92 79.05 -47.08 53.54
N LEU A 93 78.42 -46.77 54.68
CA LEU A 93 77.58 -45.58 54.82
C LEU A 93 78.40 -44.32 55.20
N PRO A 94 78.02 -43.13 54.71
CA PRO A 94 78.62 -41.86 55.14
C PRO A 94 78.54 -41.66 56.65
N LYS A 95 79.61 -41.12 57.27
CA LYS A 95 79.66 -40.84 58.72
C LYS A 95 78.52 -39.88 59.11
N GLY A 96 77.62 -40.33 60.01
CA GLY A 96 76.50 -39.53 60.52
C GLY A 96 75.13 -39.82 59.90
N LEU A 97 75.04 -40.76 58.94
CA LEU A 97 73.78 -41.19 58.35
C LEU A 97 73.12 -42.27 59.23
N ASP A 98 71.96 -41.94 59.83
CA ASP A 98 71.15 -42.88 60.59
C ASP A 98 70.25 -43.69 59.64
N PRO A 99 70.47 -45.01 59.47
CA PRO A 99 69.71 -45.83 58.53
C PRO A 99 68.21 -45.87 58.81
N MET A 100 67.80 -45.59 60.06
CA MET A 100 66.40 -45.67 60.48
C MET A 100 65.64 -44.35 60.29
N LYS A 101 66.35 -43.22 60.13
CA LYS A 101 65.74 -41.89 59.94
C LYS A 101 65.94 -41.34 58.53
N PHE A 102 67.02 -41.74 57.86
CA PHE A 102 67.36 -41.21 56.54
C PHE A 102 66.62 -41.96 55.44
N THR A 103 65.91 -41.24 54.57
CA THR A 103 65.29 -41.78 53.37
C THR A 103 66.25 -41.64 52.18
N PHE A 104 66.50 -42.74 51.47
CA PHE A 104 67.34 -42.73 50.28
C PHE A 104 66.60 -42.16 49.07
N GLY A 105 67.26 -41.25 48.34
CA GLY A 105 66.73 -40.56 47.16
C GLY A 105 67.23 -39.12 47.09
N MET A 106 67.28 -38.52 45.91
CA MET A 106 67.53 -37.08 45.80
C MET A 106 66.22 -36.33 46.03
N PRO A 107 66.09 -35.46 47.05
CA PRO A 107 64.93 -34.59 47.14
C PRO A 107 64.94 -33.67 45.92
N THR A 108 63.92 -33.77 45.07
CA THR A 108 63.70 -32.79 44.02
C THR A 108 63.33 -31.47 44.69
N PRO A 109 64.07 -30.36 44.43
CA PRO A 109 63.63 -29.06 44.87
C PRO A 109 62.25 -28.80 44.26
N LEU A 110 61.25 -28.64 45.10
CA LEU A 110 59.93 -28.22 44.64
C LEU A 110 60.07 -26.75 44.21
N ASP A 111 59.80 -26.49 42.93
CA ASP A 111 59.70 -25.13 42.40
C ASP A 111 58.54 -24.38 43.10
N ILE A 112 58.36 -23.10 42.72
CA ILE A 112 57.18 -22.33 43.12
C ILE A 112 55.91 -23.17 42.92
N GLY A 113 55.08 -23.23 43.97
CA GLY A 113 53.82 -23.95 43.92
C GLY A 113 52.93 -23.42 42.80
N ALA A 114 52.09 -24.29 42.21
CA ALA A 114 51.18 -23.92 41.14
C ALA A 114 50.34 -22.68 41.48
N GLY A 115 49.97 -22.50 42.75
CA GLY A 115 49.26 -21.30 43.21
C GLY A 115 50.05 -20.00 43.03
N ALA A 116 51.35 -19.98 43.34
CA ALA A 116 52.20 -18.81 43.17
C ALA A 116 52.55 -18.54 41.70
N LEU A 117 52.51 -19.58 40.86
CA LEU A 117 52.68 -19.46 39.41
C LEU A 117 51.42 -18.91 38.72
N ILE A 118 50.25 -19.42 39.10
CA ILE A 118 48.95 -18.99 38.56
C ILE A 118 48.58 -17.61 39.09
N ASN A 119 48.80 -17.37 40.38
CA ASN A 119 48.53 -16.12 41.05
C ASN A 119 49.84 -15.57 41.64
N PRO A 120 50.59 -14.76 40.87
CA PRO A 120 51.82 -14.18 41.38
C PRO A 120 51.54 -13.35 42.63
N ASN A 121 52.43 -13.41 43.62
CA ASN A 121 52.30 -12.69 44.90
C ASN A 121 52.49 -11.16 44.77
N LYS A 122 52.19 -10.57 43.61
CA LYS A 122 52.22 -9.12 43.40
C LYS A 122 50.88 -8.54 43.84
N ASN A 123 50.92 -7.46 44.60
CA ASN A 123 49.70 -6.74 44.94
C ASN A 123 49.15 -6.02 43.69
N CYS A 124 47.82 -5.88 43.58
CA CYS A 124 47.17 -5.18 42.49
C CYS A 124 47.75 -3.77 42.30
N ASP A 125 47.98 -3.05 43.40
CA ASP A 125 48.54 -1.70 43.37
C ASP A 125 49.96 -1.65 42.79
N GLN A 126 50.77 -2.68 43.04
CA GLN A 126 52.12 -2.77 42.49
C GLN A 126 52.07 -3.01 40.98
N VAL A 127 51.18 -3.90 40.52
CA VAL A 127 50.98 -4.18 39.10
C VAL A 127 50.49 -2.92 38.36
N ILE A 128 49.55 -2.19 38.95
CA ILE A 128 49.02 -0.94 38.36
C ILE A 128 50.13 0.13 38.28
N LYS A 129 50.95 0.28 39.32
CA LYS A 129 52.10 1.21 39.30
C LYS A 129 53.13 0.84 38.24
N GLU A 130 53.54 -0.42 38.19
CA GLU A 130 54.48 -0.91 37.18
C GLU A 130 53.94 -0.71 35.75
N ALA A 131 52.63 -0.91 35.57
CA ALA A 131 51.97 -0.67 34.29
C ALA A 131 51.94 0.83 33.95
N SER A 132 51.56 1.71 34.88
CA SER A 132 51.49 3.16 34.64
C SER A 132 52.85 3.77 34.34
N ASP A 133 53.90 3.34 35.05
CA ASP A 133 55.26 3.87 34.90
C ASP A 133 55.85 3.54 33.52
N ASN A 134 55.48 2.40 32.94
CA ASN A 134 55.98 1.94 31.65
C ASN A 134 55.03 2.19 30.47
N HIS A 135 53.79 2.58 30.74
CA HIS A 135 52.72 2.73 29.73
C HIS A 135 53.15 3.62 28.55
N ASP A 136 53.71 4.79 28.83
CA ASP A 136 54.17 5.74 27.81
C ASP A 136 55.21 5.15 26.85
N MET A 137 56.05 4.23 27.31
CA MET A 137 57.03 3.55 26.46
C MET A 137 56.36 2.50 25.56
N TYR A 138 55.40 1.75 26.08
CA TYR A 138 54.64 0.75 25.33
C TYR A 138 53.74 1.39 24.26
N VAL A 139 53.08 2.49 24.59
CA VAL A 139 52.34 3.34 23.64
C VAL A 139 53.23 3.74 22.45
N LYS A 140 54.47 4.17 22.70
CA LYS A 140 55.40 4.62 21.64
C LYS A 140 55.97 3.48 20.80
N THR A 141 56.29 2.35 21.42
CA THR A 141 57.02 1.26 20.76
C THR A 141 56.11 0.22 20.11
N HIS A 142 54.97 -0.07 20.73
CA HIS A 142 54.06 -1.15 20.33
C HIS A 142 52.66 -0.65 19.98
N ALA A 143 52.39 0.66 20.09
CA ALA A 143 51.04 1.23 19.91
C ALA A 143 50.00 0.59 20.85
N ASP A 144 50.43 0.25 22.07
CA ASP A 144 49.59 -0.36 23.10
C ASP A 144 48.91 0.73 23.94
N PHE A 145 47.63 0.98 23.66
CA PHE A 145 46.83 2.03 24.31
C PHE A 145 45.83 1.41 25.28
N TYR A 146 45.53 2.11 26.38
CA TYR A 146 44.42 1.70 27.24
C TYR A 146 43.08 1.85 26.52
N PRO A 147 42.05 1.09 26.93
CA PRO A 147 40.69 1.29 26.45
C PRO A 147 40.25 2.74 26.69
N LEU A 148 39.75 3.41 25.63
CA LEU A 148 39.33 4.82 25.63
C LEU A 148 40.46 5.86 25.75
N GLU A 149 41.73 5.45 25.66
CA GLU A 149 42.83 6.40 25.57
C GLU A 149 42.89 7.06 24.18
N ARG A 150 43.02 8.39 24.14
CA ARG A 150 43.16 9.14 22.89
C ARG A 150 44.62 9.13 22.44
N VAL A 151 44.86 8.80 21.17
CA VAL A 151 46.21 8.86 20.58
C VAL A 151 46.74 10.30 20.58
N CYS A 152 47.72 10.57 21.43
CA CYS A 152 48.43 11.84 21.50
C CYS A 152 49.59 11.86 20.51
N ARG A 153 49.45 12.65 19.43
CA ARG A 153 50.48 12.78 18.37
C ARG A 153 51.54 13.86 18.65
N ASN A 154 51.50 14.50 19.82
CA ASN A 154 52.41 15.58 20.22
C ASN A 154 52.54 16.70 19.17
N TYR A 155 51.43 17.09 18.53
CA TYR A 155 51.42 18.25 17.65
C TYR A 155 51.75 19.52 18.43
N THR A 156 52.83 20.20 18.04
CA THR A 156 53.33 21.43 18.69
C THR A 156 52.83 22.72 18.01
N SER A 157 52.04 22.62 16.96
CA SER A 157 51.54 23.77 16.22
C SER A 157 50.56 24.60 17.05
N SER A 158 50.77 25.92 17.12
CA SER A 158 49.85 26.87 17.76
C SER A 158 48.43 26.85 17.18
N ASN A 159 48.27 26.35 15.95
CA ASN A 159 46.99 26.23 15.25
C ASN A 159 46.15 25.04 15.70
N PHE A 160 46.69 24.14 16.53
CA PHE A 160 46.00 22.94 17.00
C PHE A 160 45.89 22.92 18.53
N HIS A 161 44.70 23.25 19.02
CA HIS A 161 44.21 22.98 20.37
C HIS A 161 43.08 21.92 20.36
N PRO A 162 43.13 20.83 21.16
CA PRO A 162 42.15 19.74 21.12
C PRO A 162 40.69 20.13 21.39
N GLN A 163 40.47 21.31 21.98
CA GLN A 163 39.15 21.83 22.37
C GLN A 163 38.53 22.74 21.30
N ASN A 164 39.28 23.15 20.27
CA ASN A 164 38.74 24.00 19.23
C ASN A 164 37.90 23.18 18.24
N CYS A 165 36.87 23.83 17.68
CA CYS A 165 36.12 23.28 16.56
C CYS A 165 36.95 23.43 15.27
N TYR A 166 37.33 22.31 14.66
CA TYR A 166 38.01 22.28 13.37
C TYR A 166 37.03 21.93 12.25
N GLY A 167 37.30 22.45 11.05
CA GLY A 167 36.49 22.24 9.86
C GLY A 167 36.29 23.55 9.11
N LEU A 168 36.08 23.45 7.80
CA LEU A 168 35.59 24.59 7.03
C LEU A 168 34.14 24.85 7.45
N PRO A 169 33.78 26.07 7.90
CA PRO A 169 32.39 26.37 8.16
C PRO A 169 31.62 26.14 6.86
N THR A 170 30.66 25.22 6.91
CA THR A 170 29.80 24.99 5.76
C THR A 170 28.97 26.25 5.53
N PRO A 171 28.74 26.68 4.28
CA PRO A 171 27.95 27.88 3.97
C PRO A 171 26.45 27.73 4.31
N HIS A 172 26.09 26.69 5.07
CA HIS A 172 24.73 26.39 5.48
C HIS A 172 24.41 27.13 6.79
N CYS A 173 23.50 28.09 6.68
CA CYS A 173 22.95 28.81 7.81
C CYS A 173 21.56 28.25 8.13
N ASN A 174 21.41 27.48 9.22
CA ASN A 174 20.11 26.93 9.64
C ASN A 174 19.10 28.02 10.10
N SER A 175 19.54 29.28 10.16
CA SER A 175 18.69 30.43 10.51
C SER A 175 17.70 30.84 9.40
N GLY A 176 17.81 30.25 8.21
CA GLY A 176 16.89 30.47 7.10
C GLY A 176 16.98 31.86 6.45
N LYS A 177 17.86 32.76 6.92
CA LYS A 177 17.99 34.13 6.39
C LYS A 177 18.41 34.17 4.92
N THR A 178 19.40 33.36 4.55
CA THR A 178 19.86 33.22 3.15
C THR A 178 18.79 32.59 2.27
N MET A 179 18.01 31.65 2.81
CA MET A 179 16.87 31.05 2.10
C MET A 179 15.74 32.06 1.89
N LYS A 180 15.50 32.95 2.84
CA LYS A 180 14.52 34.04 2.70
C LYS A 180 14.93 35.01 1.59
N GLU A 181 16.20 35.37 1.50
CA GLU A 181 16.73 36.23 0.44
C GLU A 181 16.68 35.56 -0.94
N SER A 182 16.98 34.26 -1.04
CA SER A 182 16.88 33.52 -2.29
C SER A 182 15.44 33.22 -2.74
N LEU A 183 14.48 33.13 -1.81
CA LEU A 183 13.05 32.98 -2.12
C LEU A 183 12.40 34.30 -2.56
N LYS A 184 12.92 35.46 -2.11
CA LYS A 184 12.49 36.80 -2.59
C LYS A 184 12.83 37.06 -4.07
N LEU A 185 13.66 36.21 -4.67
CA LEU A 185 14.36 36.47 -5.93
C LEU A 185 13.49 36.35 -7.20
N PHE A 186 12.20 36.04 -7.09
CA PHE A 186 11.37 35.84 -8.29
C PHE A 186 10.44 37.00 -8.67
N GLN A 187 9.95 37.80 -7.73
CA GLN A 187 9.00 38.88 -8.03
C GLN A 187 9.59 40.27 -7.78
N GLU A 188 10.09 40.56 -6.57
CA GLU A 188 10.56 41.91 -6.22
C GLU A 188 11.84 42.32 -6.99
N THR A 189 12.80 41.40 -7.16
CA THR A 189 14.09 41.75 -7.79
C THR A 189 14.03 41.94 -9.30
N ARG A 190 13.08 41.32 -10.02
CA ARG A 190 12.96 41.49 -11.48
C ARG A 190 12.38 42.86 -11.84
N ASP A 191 11.41 43.33 -11.08
CA ASP A 191 10.79 44.64 -11.32
C ASP A 191 11.74 45.80 -10.93
N ASP A 192 12.61 45.59 -9.94
CA ASP A 192 13.62 46.57 -9.52
C ASP A 192 14.89 46.58 -10.41
N LEU A 193 15.27 45.42 -10.98
CA LEU A 193 16.43 45.32 -11.90
C LEU A 193 16.07 45.59 -13.36
N ALA A 194 14.79 45.48 -13.74
CA ALA A 194 14.35 45.80 -15.09
C ALA A 194 14.46 47.31 -15.35
N THR A 195 15.22 47.68 -16.39
CA THR A 195 15.26 49.07 -16.85
C THR A 195 13.89 49.46 -17.38
N LYS A 196 13.20 50.36 -16.67
CA LYS A 196 11.86 50.87 -17.04
C LYS A 196 11.84 51.60 -18.39
N ILE A 197 13.00 52.09 -18.84
CA ILE A 197 13.15 52.78 -20.12
C ILE A 197 13.91 51.86 -21.07
N VAL A 198 13.26 51.56 -22.19
CA VAL A 198 13.79 50.69 -23.25
C VAL A 198 13.65 51.43 -24.59
N SER A 199 14.53 51.13 -25.55
CA SER A 199 14.44 51.73 -26.88
C SER A 199 13.13 51.34 -27.57
N LYS A 200 12.44 52.32 -28.17
CA LYS A 200 11.17 52.10 -28.90
C LYS A 200 11.25 50.92 -29.88
N ARG A 201 12.32 50.84 -30.68
CA ARG A 201 12.52 49.75 -31.66
C ARG A 201 12.49 48.35 -31.03
N LEU A 202 13.05 48.21 -29.83
CA LEU A 202 13.10 46.93 -29.13
C LEU A 202 11.74 46.56 -28.52
N GLU A 203 11.00 47.55 -28.02
CA GLU A 203 9.65 47.33 -27.49
C GLU A 203 8.64 47.02 -28.60
N ASP A 204 8.67 47.76 -29.72
CA ASP A 204 7.84 47.50 -30.91
C ASP A 204 8.12 46.08 -31.47
N TYR A 205 9.39 45.63 -31.47
CA TYR A 205 9.76 44.27 -31.85
C TYR A 205 9.19 43.23 -30.87
N LYS A 206 9.29 43.47 -29.55
CA LYS A 206 8.71 42.57 -28.54
C LYS A 206 7.20 42.49 -28.66
N GLU A 207 6.49 43.61 -28.82
CA GLU A 207 5.03 43.60 -28.97
C GLU A 207 4.59 42.75 -30.18
N LYS A 208 5.33 42.83 -31.28
CA LYS A 208 5.00 42.13 -32.52
C LYS A 208 5.37 40.65 -32.53
N TYR A 209 6.48 40.27 -31.91
CA TYR A 209 7.07 38.93 -32.05
C TYR A 209 7.12 38.12 -30.74
N GLN A 210 6.91 38.74 -29.58
CA GLN A 210 6.91 38.04 -28.29
C GLN A 210 5.49 37.60 -27.92
N PRO A 211 5.24 36.30 -27.68
CA PRO A 211 3.92 35.83 -27.28
C PRO A 211 3.53 36.39 -25.90
N GLN A 212 2.37 37.05 -25.84
CA GLN A 212 1.75 37.49 -24.58
C GLN A 212 0.74 36.44 -24.12
N LEU A 213 0.72 36.15 -22.81
CA LEU A 213 -0.27 35.21 -22.27
C LEU A 213 -1.69 35.75 -22.51
N GLY A 214 -2.56 34.88 -23.05
CA GLY A 214 -3.96 35.21 -23.36
C GLY A 214 -4.20 35.99 -24.65
N LYS A 215 -3.15 36.34 -25.41
CA LYS A 215 -3.27 36.99 -26.72
C LYS A 215 -2.59 36.17 -27.81
N PRO A 216 -3.30 35.80 -28.89
CA PRO A 216 -2.67 35.26 -30.10
C PRO A 216 -1.64 36.23 -30.70
N ILE A 217 -0.63 35.69 -31.39
CA ILE A 217 0.39 36.51 -32.07
C ILE A 217 -0.20 37.06 -33.38
N ASP A 218 -0.34 38.38 -33.47
CA ASP A 218 -0.94 39.06 -34.62
C ASP A 218 0.04 40.07 -35.28
N PRO A 219 0.90 39.64 -36.21
CA PRO A 219 1.93 40.51 -36.80
C PRO A 219 1.38 41.57 -37.77
N ILE A 220 0.09 41.50 -38.12
CA ILE A 220 -0.57 42.36 -39.11
C ILE A 220 -1.47 43.41 -38.41
N LYS A 221 -1.51 43.43 -37.07
CA LYS A 221 -2.40 44.28 -36.26
C LYS A 221 -2.41 45.76 -36.69
N ASP A 222 -1.24 46.34 -36.96
CA ASP A 222 -1.11 47.76 -37.34
C ASP A 222 -1.53 48.04 -38.80
N SER A 223 -1.52 47.01 -39.65
CA SER A 223 -1.84 47.09 -41.08
C SER A 223 -3.30 46.71 -41.41
N LEU A 224 -4.04 46.17 -40.44
CA LEU A 224 -5.39 45.68 -40.64
C LEU A 224 -6.43 46.78 -40.35
N ILE A 225 -6.76 47.57 -41.38
CA ILE A 225 -7.76 48.64 -41.29
C ILE A 225 -9.15 48.05 -41.56
N VAL A 226 -9.74 47.38 -40.56
CA VAL A 226 -11.14 46.93 -40.63
C VAL A 226 -11.93 47.39 -39.40
N PRO A 227 -13.23 47.69 -39.53
CA PRO A 227 -14.08 47.98 -38.39
C PRO A 227 -14.10 46.83 -37.38
N PRO A 228 -14.29 47.08 -36.06
CA PRO A 228 -14.35 46.04 -35.04
C PRO A 228 -15.49 45.02 -35.27
N ASP A 229 -16.54 45.42 -35.99
CA ASP A 229 -17.68 44.55 -36.35
C ASP A 229 -17.44 43.72 -37.62
N HIS A 230 -16.22 43.77 -38.19
CA HIS A 230 -15.88 43.01 -39.38
C HIS A 230 -15.67 41.53 -39.05
N THR A 231 -16.48 40.66 -39.67
CA THR A 231 -16.30 39.21 -39.58
C THR A 231 -15.38 38.71 -40.69
N PHE A 232 -14.23 38.16 -40.30
CA PHE A 232 -13.28 37.56 -41.25
C PHE A 232 -13.81 36.23 -41.81
N GLY A 233 -13.62 36.04 -43.12
CA GLY A 233 -13.99 34.83 -43.83
C GLY A 233 -14.60 35.14 -45.19
N ALA A 234 -14.58 34.16 -46.09
CA ALA A 234 -15.34 34.26 -47.33
C ALA A 234 -16.82 34.00 -47.02
N ILE A 235 -17.67 35.02 -47.11
CA ILE A 235 -19.12 34.81 -47.04
C ILE A 235 -19.52 33.95 -48.24
N HIS A 236 -19.86 32.68 -47.98
CA HIS A 236 -20.49 31.86 -49.00
C HIS A 236 -21.88 32.44 -49.25
N LYS A 237 -22.03 33.20 -50.34
CA LYS A 237 -23.34 33.71 -50.75
C LYS A 237 -24.24 32.49 -50.96
N PRO A 238 -25.25 32.26 -50.11
CA PRO A 238 -26.12 31.12 -50.30
C PRO A 238 -26.75 31.24 -51.68
N SER A 239 -26.85 30.11 -52.39
CA SER A 239 -27.57 30.05 -53.66
C SER A 239 -28.91 30.80 -53.54
N PRO A 240 -29.32 31.59 -54.54
CA PRO A 240 -30.60 32.30 -54.50
C PRO A 240 -31.80 31.35 -54.35
N PHE A 241 -31.60 30.05 -54.58
CA PHE A 241 -32.61 29.01 -54.46
C PHE A 241 -32.52 28.25 -53.12
N GLY A 242 -33.67 27.94 -52.50
CA GLY A 242 -33.77 27.01 -51.39
C GLY A 242 -33.99 25.58 -51.86
N ALA A 243 -33.69 24.57 -51.03
CA ALA A 243 -33.93 23.17 -51.38
C ALA A 243 -35.42 22.92 -51.71
N GLY A 244 -36.34 23.56 -50.98
CA GLY A 244 -37.77 23.49 -51.27
C GLY A 244 -38.18 24.14 -52.60
N ASP A 245 -37.48 25.20 -53.05
CA ASP A 245 -37.79 25.83 -54.33
C ASP A 245 -37.40 24.92 -55.51
N ILE A 246 -36.29 24.18 -55.36
CA ILE A 246 -35.81 23.19 -56.34
C ILE A 246 -36.72 21.95 -56.34
N ILE A 247 -37.05 21.41 -55.17
CA ILE A 247 -37.88 20.20 -55.02
C ILE A 247 -39.28 20.41 -55.59
N HIS A 248 -39.83 21.62 -55.47
CA HIS A 248 -41.17 21.95 -55.94
C HIS A 248 -41.20 22.70 -57.29
N ASN A 249 -40.06 22.80 -57.97
CA ASN A 249 -39.89 23.45 -59.28
C ASN A 249 -40.63 24.80 -59.40
N ARG A 250 -40.42 25.68 -58.40
CA ARG A 250 -41.15 26.95 -58.30
C ARG A 250 -40.65 27.96 -59.34
N GLN A 251 -41.56 28.67 -59.99
CA GLN A 251 -41.22 29.76 -60.93
C GLN A 251 -40.52 30.91 -60.19
N LEU A 252 -39.65 31.65 -60.90
CA LEU A 252 -38.76 32.69 -60.35
C LEU A 252 -39.49 33.76 -59.53
N ASP A 253 -40.78 34.01 -59.81
CA ASP A 253 -41.59 35.00 -59.10
C ASP A 253 -42.11 34.51 -57.73
N ASN A 254 -42.06 33.20 -57.46
CA ASN A 254 -42.63 32.54 -56.27
C ASN A 254 -41.58 31.83 -55.39
N ILE A 255 -40.36 32.39 -55.33
CA ILE A 255 -39.26 31.87 -54.50
C ILE A 255 -39.52 32.23 -53.03
N LEU A 256 -39.37 31.24 -52.13
CA LEU A 256 -39.63 31.43 -50.69
C LEU A 256 -38.42 31.97 -49.92
N LYS A 257 -37.21 31.73 -50.42
CA LYS A 257 -35.97 32.14 -49.76
C LYS A 257 -35.82 33.66 -49.76
N GLY A 258 -35.70 34.25 -48.57
CA GLY A 258 -35.67 35.72 -48.34
C GLY A 258 -36.92 36.28 -47.65
N LYS A 259 -38.08 35.60 -47.73
CA LYS A 259 -39.31 35.97 -46.98
C LYS A 259 -39.38 35.30 -45.60
N GLU A 260 -38.35 34.56 -45.18
CA GLU A 260 -38.29 33.88 -43.87
C GLU A 260 -38.19 34.85 -42.69
N SER A 261 -37.45 35.96 -42.83
CA SER A 261 -37.45 37.05 -41.84
C SER A 261 -38.87 37.61 -41.64
N GLN A 262 -39.62 37.77 -42.74
CA GLN A 262 -41.02 38.21 -42.70
C GLN A 262 -41.91 37.18 -42.00
N ARG A 263 -41.70 35.87 -42.21
CA ARG A 263 -42.43 34.82 -41.48
C ARG A 263 -42.15 34.85 -39.97
N GLY A 264 -40.92 35.14 -39.56
CA GLY A 264 -40.56 35.30 -38.15
C GLY A 264 -41.28 36.48 -37.50
N VAL A 265 -41.34 37.62 -38.20
CA VAL A 265 -42.06 38.81 -37.75
C VAL A 265 -43.58 38.58 -37.71
N VAL A 266 -44.15 37.93 -38.73
CA VAL A 266 -45.56 37.53 -38.76
C VAL A 266 -45.90 36.56 -37.63
N ALA A 267 -45.03 35.60 -37.33
CA ALA A 267 -45.23 34.67 -36.22
C ALA A 267 -45.16 35.36 -34.85
N ALA A 268 -44.23 36.29 -34.66
CA ALA A 268 -44.14 37.10 -33.45
C ALA A 268 -45.38 37.98 -33.27
N MET A 269 -45.84 38.65 -34.33
CA MET A 269 -47.04 39.48 -34.29
C MET A 269 -48.30 38.65 -34.02
N ARG A 270 -48.43 37.49 -34.68
CA ARG A 270 -49.49 36.51 -34.41
C ARG A 270 -49.50 36.11 -32.93
N GLN A 271 -48.33 35.88 -32.32
CA GLN A 271 -48.23 35.52 -30.90
C GLN A 271 -48.63 36.68 -29.97
N GLN A 272 -48.29 37.93 -30.32
CA GLN A 272 -48.68 39.11 -29.55
C GLN A 272 -50.19 39.35 -29.63
N LEU A 273 -50.78 39.35 -30.84
CA LEU A 273 -52.23 39.45 -31.03
C LEU A 273 -52.97 38.30 -30.35
N LYS A 274 -52.35 37.11 -30.35
CA LYS A 274 -52.83 35.95 -29.58
C LYS A 274 -52.85 36.26 -28.09
N LYS A 275 -51.73 36.67 -27.52
CA LYS A 275 -51.68 37.01 -26.09
C LYS A 275 -52.70 38.12 -25.73
N LEU A 276 -52.87 39.11 -26.60
CA LEU A 276 -53.84 40.19 -26.39
C LEU A 276 -55.28 39.70 -26.34
N ASN A 277 -55.77 38.95 -27.33
CA ASN A 277 -57.19 38.60 -27.29
C ASN A 277 -57.51 37.58 -26.19
N TYR A 278 -56.55 36.74 -25.77
CA TYR A 278 -56.73 35.83 -24.62
C TYR A 278 -56.91 36.58 -23.29
N HIS A 279 -56.22 37.71 -23.10
CA HIS A 279 -56.30 38.45 -21.84
C HIS A 279 -57.49 39.42 -21.76
N HIS A 280 -58.02 39.87 -22.91
CA HIS A 280 -59.02 40.95 -22.95
C HIS A 280 -60.42 40.51 -23.37
N PHE A 281 -60.58 39.33 -23.96
CA PHE A 281 -61.88 38.82 -24.40
C PHE A 281 -62.10 37.40 -23.88
N ASN A 282 -63.36 37.03 -23.68
CA ASN A 282 -63.73 35.68 -23.26
C ASN A 282 -64.02 34.77 -24.47
N ASN A 283 -64.59 35.34 -25.53
CA ASN A 283 -64.94 34.65 -26.78
C ASN A 283 -64.28 35.31 -28.00
N LEU A 284 -64.00 34.52 -29.04
CA LEU A 284 -63.34 35.01 -30.26
C LEU A 284 -64.23 35.94 -31.09
N LEU A 285 -65.55 35.74 -31.03
CA LEU A 285 -66.55 36.58 -31.68
C LEU A 285 -66.60 37.99 -31.08
N ASP A 286 -66.43 38.12 -29.76
CA ASP A 286 -66.36 39.42 -29.07
C ASP A 286 -65.07 40.16 -29.44
N ALA A 287 -63.96 39.43 -29.56
CA ALA A 287 -62.71 40.00 -30.08
C ALA A 287 -62.90 40.50 -31.51
N PHE A 288 -63.54 39.73 -32.40
CA PHE A 288 -63.77 40.17 -33.78
C PHE A 288 -64.65 41.42 -33.88
N ARG A 289 -65.74 41.49 -33.10
CA ARG A 289 -66.61 42.68 -33.01
C ARG A 289 -65.88 43.92 -32.51
N PHE A 290 -64.92 43.76 -31.61
CA PHE A 290 -64.11 44.87 -31.13
C PHE A 290 -63.16 45.42 -32.21
N TYR A 291 -62.65 44.54 -33.09
CA TYR A 291 -61.77 44.95 -34.19
C TYR A 291 -62.58 45.59 -35.32
N ASP A 292 -63.80 45.10 -35.60
CA ASP A 292 -64.71 45.66 -36.61
C ASP A 292 -65.56 46.82 -36.06
N LYS A 293 -64.94 48.01 -35.92
CA LYS A 293 -65.63 49.23 -35.47
C LYS A 293 -66.75 49.69 -36.42
N ASP A 294 -66.65 49.34 -37.70
CA ASP A 294 -67.58 49.75 -38.76
C ASP A 294 -68.80 48.83 -38.85
N GLY A 295 -68.78 47.68 -38.17
CA GLY A 295 -69.87 46.71 -38.13
C GLY A 295 -70.16 46.05 -39.48
N LYS A 296 -69.19 46.02 -40.40
CA LYS A 296 -69.35 45.53 -41.78
C LYS A 296 -69.12 44.02 -41.94
N GLY A 297 -68.75 43.34 -40.87
CA GLY A 297 -68.43 41.91 -40.86
C GLY A 297 -67.05 41.57 -41.42
N LYS A 298 -66.22 42.59 -41.70
CA LYS A 298 -64.87 42.46 -42.28
C LYS A 298 -63.91 43.45 -41.62
N ILE A 299 -62.70 43.00 -41.27
CA ILE A 299 -61.68 43.85 -40.64
C ILE A 299 -60.82 44.50 -41.72
N THR A 300 -60.76 45.84 -41.72
CA THR A 300 -59.87 46.61 -42.60
C THR A 300 -58.49 46.81 -41.98
N LEU A 301 -57.50 47.14 -42.82
CA LEU A 301 -56.12 47.40 -42.38
C LEU A 301 -56.04 48.54 -41.36
N SER A 302 -56.82 49.61 -41.56
CA SER A 302 -56.92 50.74 -40.63
C SER A 302 -57.46 50.32 -39.26
N ASN A 303 -58.46 49.43 -39.25
CA ASN A 303 -59.05 48.93 -38.01
C ASN A 303 -58.05 48.10 -37.21
N LEU A 304 -57.23 47.28 -37.89
CA LEU A 304 -56.19 46.47 -37.26
C LEU A 304 -55.03 47.34 -36.75
N HIS A 305 -54.65 48.39 -37.49
CA HIS A 305 -53.66 49.38 -37.07
C HIS A 305 -54.07 50.11 -35.80
N ASP A 306 -55.30 50.61 -35.74
CA ASP A 306 -55.85 51.29 -34.57
C ASP A 306 -55.82 50.43 -33.31
N VAL A 307 -56.14 49.15 -33.45
CA VAL A 307 -56.11 48.20 -32.34
C VAL A 307 -54.67 47.96 -31.88
N CYS A 308 -53.72 47.81 -32.81
CA CYS A 308 -52.30 47.67 -32.46
C CYS A 308 -51.76 48.90 -31.71
N MET A 309 -52.14 50.11 -32.14
CA MET A 309 -51.78 51.36 -31.48
C MET A 309 -52.43 51.48 -30.09
N LYS A 310 -53.72 51.14 -29.95
CA LYS A 310 -54.44 51.20 -28.68
C LYS A 310 -53.83 50.29 -27.61
N TYR A 311 -53.31 49.14 -27.99
CA TYR A 311 -52.66 48.18 -27.09
C TYR A 311 -51.12 48.34 -27.00
N ARG A 312 -50.56 49.44 -27.53
CA ARG A 312 -49.13 49.76 -27.51
C ARG A 312 -48.24 48.64 -28.08
N LEU A 313 -48.69 47.99 -29.16
CA LEU A 313 -47.84 47.07 -29.91
C LEU A 313 -46.91 47.89 -30.82
N PRO A 314 -45.57 47.78 -30.67
CA PRO A 314 -44.63 48.49 -31.54
C PRO A 314 -44.58 47.81 -32.90
N VAL A 315 -45.38 48.29 -33.85
CA VAL A 315 -45.46 47.74 -35.21
C VAL A 315 -45.43 48.87 -36.23
N ASP A 316 -44.49 48.79 -37.17
CA ASP A 316 -44.43 49.69 -38.32
C ASP A 316 -45.51 49.32 -39.35
N ILE A 317 -46.04 50.33 -40.05
CA ILE A 317 -47.10 50.18 -41.05
C ILE A 317 -46.69 49.19 -42.16
N ASP A 318 -45.45 49.25 -42.62
CA ASP A 318 -44.90 48.34 -43.65
C ASP A 318 -44.84 46.86 -43.21
N ILE A 319 -44.79 46.61 -41.90
CA ILE A 319 -44.82 45.26 -41.33
C ILE A 319 -46.28 44.81 -41.19
N LEU A 320 -47.15 45.74 -40.82
CA LEU A 320 -48.58 45.50 -40.71
C LEU A 320 -49.20 45.10 -42.04
N ASP A 321 -48.84 45.79 -43.13
CA ASP A 321 -49.28 45.48 -44.49
C ASP A 321 -48.86 44.06 -44.89
N LYS A 322 -47.61 43.67 -44.59
CA LYS A 322 -47.11 42.31 -44.89
C LYS A 322 -47.80 41.23 -44.07
N VAL A 323 -48.23 41.55 -42.85
CA VAL A 323 -49.00 40.64 -42.00
C VAL A 323 -50.43 40.55 -42.51
N PHE A 324 -51.00 41.67 -42.95
CA PHE A 324 -52.33 41.76 -43.54
C PHE A 324 -52.40 40.94 -44.83
N ASP A 325 -51.45 41.11 -45.75
CA ASP A 325 -51.28 40.30 -46.97
C ASP A 325 -51.09 38.81 -46.68
N TYR A 326 -50.53 38.49 -45.51
CA TYR A 326 -50.44 37.11 -45.07
C TYR A 326 -51.76 36.59 -44.53
N CYS A 327 -52.59 37.41 -43.89
CA CYS A 327 -53.89 37.00 -43.36
C CYS A 327 -54.92 36.79 -44.47
N ASP A 328 -54.96 37.72 -45.42
CA ASP A 328 -55.89 37.78 -46.55
C ASP A 328 -55.60 36.66 -47.57
N VAL A 329 -56.43 35.61 -47.56
CA VAL A 329 -56.22 34.43 -48.41
C VAL A 329 -56.91 34.59 -49.76
N ASP A 330 -58.07 35.23 -49.77
CA ASP A 330 -58.86 35.48 -50.98
C ASP A 330 -58.45 36.75 -51.74
N ARG A 331 -57.55 37.56 -51.17
CA ARG A 331 -57.00 38.82 -51.70
C ARG A 331 -58.08 39.87 -51.93
N ASP A 332 -59.10 39.89 -51.08
CA ASP A 332 -60.20 40.85 -51.18
C ASP A 332 -59.88 42.20 -50.49
N GLY A 333 -58.71 42.31 -49.85
CA GLY A 333 -58.24 43.51 -49.16
C GLY A 333 -58.89 43.72 -47.79
N MET A 334 -59.60 42.72 -47.26
CA MET A 334 -60.27 42.73 -45.98
C MET A 334 -60.10 41.36 -45.28
N ILE A 335 -60.18 41.31 -43.95
CA ILE A 335 -60.05 40.03 -43.22
C ILE A 335 -61.43 39.57 -42.75
N ASN A 336 -61.86 38.42 -43.27
CA ASN A 336 -63.10 37.76 -42.88
C ASN A 336 -62.96 37.04 -41.52
N TYR A 337 -64.07 36.73 -40.85
CA TYR A 337 -64.06 36.03 -39.55
C TYR A 337 -63.31 34.69 -39.61
N ILE A 338 -63.47 33.95 -40.71
CA ILE A 338 -62.83 32.66 -40.96
C ILE A 338 -61.30 32.81 -41.06
N GLU A 339 -60.85 33.86 -41.72
CA GLU A 339 -59.42 34.16 -41.91
C GLU A 339 -58.79 34.63 -40.60
N PHE A 340 -59.49 35.46 -39.84
CA PHE A 340 -59.06 35.89 -38.50
C PHE A 340 -58.86 34.71 -37.55
N CYS A 341 -59.81 33.76 -37.52
CA CYS A 341 -59.73 32.56 -36.69
C CYS A 341 -58.55 31.66 -37.08
N ASN A 342 -58.36 31.42 -38.39
CA ASN A 342 -57.27 30.59 -38.89
C ASN A 342 -55.91 31.29 -38.72
N PHE A 343 -55.85 32.60 -38.90
CA PHE A 343 -54.65 33.39 -38.66
C PHE A 343 -54.18 33.26 -37.22
N LEU A 344 -55.04 33.18 -36.22
CA LEU A 344 -54.61 33.08 -34.81
C LEU A 344 -54.30 31.64 -34.33
N ASN A 345 -54.61 30.60 -35.14
CA ASN A 345 -54.56 29.16 -34.75
C ASN A 345 -55.19 28.92 -33.38
N TRP A 346 -56.50 29.12 -33.30
CA TRP A 346 -57.18 29.24 -32.00
C TRP A 346 -58.36 28.31 -31.75
N LYS A 347 -58.37 27.16 -32.41
CA LYS A 347 -59.48 26.20 -32.29
C LYS A 347 -59.55 25.48 -30.92
N ASP A 348 -58.43 25.38 -30.19
CA ASP A 348 -58.33 24.50 -29.02
C ASP A 348 -58.24 25.21 -27.64
N LYS A 349 -58.13 26.55 -27.60
CA LYS A 349 -57.84 27.28 -26.33
C LYS A 349 -58.86 28.34 -25.91
N MET A 350 -59.79 28.70 -26.77
CA MET A 350 -60.82 29.72 -26.51
C MET A 350 -62.12 29.32 -27.23
N PRO A 351 -63.30 29.44 -26.59
CA PRO A 351 -64.56 29.15 -27.25
C PRO A 351 -64.82 30.12 -28.42
N THR A 352 -65.32 29.58 -29.54
CA THR A 352 -65.61 30.35 -30.76
C THR A 352 -66.78 31.32 -30.56
N GLY A 353 -67.60 31.13 -29.51
CA GLY A 353 -68.75 31.96 -29.18
C GLY A 353 -69.97 31.76 -30.09
N LEU A 354 -69.96 30.71 -30.93
CA LEU A 354 -71.04 30.36 -31.84
C LEU A 354 -72.11 29.47 -31.19
N ASP A 355 -71.84 28.88 -30.02
CA ASP A 355 -72.71 27.90 -29.37
C ASP A 355 -73.84 28.54 -28.53
N ASP A 356 -73.71 29.82 -28.13
CA ASP A 356 -74.68 30.54 -27.27
C ASP A 356 -75.77 31.32 -28.03
N LEU A 357 -75.79 31.26 -29.37
CA LEU A 357 -76.76 31.97 -30.21
C LEU A 357 -77.72 30.98 -30.87
N GLY A 358 -78.84 30.70 -30.19
CA GLY A 358 -79.99 30.07 -30.84
C GLY A 358 -80.50 30.97 -31.98
N ALA A 359 -80.48 30.45 -33.21
CA ALA A 359 -80.68 31.15 -34.49
C ALA A 359 -79.57 32.19 -34.81
N PRO A 360 -79.19 32.37 -36.10
CA PRO A 360 -77.94 33.03 -36.47
C PRO A 360 -77.90 34.49 -36.00
N PRO A 361 -76.75 35.00 -35.52
CA PRO A 361 -76.65 36.35 -34.98
C PRO A 361 -76.95 37.40 -36.06
N VAL A 362 -77.98 38.21 -35.82
CA VAL A 362 -78.29 39.43 -36.59
C VAL A 362 -77.49 40.61 -36.02
N LEU A 363 -77.01 41.49 -36.90
CA LEU A 363 -76.36 42.76 -36.55
C LEU A 363 -77.33 43.65 -35.76
N LEU A 364 -77.01 43.97 -34.51
CA LEU A 364 -77.61 45.09 -33.78
C LEU A 364 -76.79 46.35 -34.07
N GLY A 365 -77.18 47.07 -35.11
CA GLY A 365 -76.83 48.48 -35.29
C GLY A 365 -77.94 49.35 -34.73
N ALA A 366 -77.61 50.26 -33.82
CA ALA A 366 -78.50 51.34 -33.45
C ALA A 366 -78.69 52.28 -34.64
N ASP A 367 -79.95 52.62 -34.89
CA ASP A 367 -80.48 53.79 -35.58
C ASP A 367 -80.10 53.95 -37.07
N ASN A 368 -81.00 53.50 -37.96
CA ASN A 368 -81.72 54.37 -38.90
C ASN A 368 -82.54 53.51 -39.89
N GLU A 369 -83.85 53.71 -39.88
CA GLU A 369 -84.80 53.18 -40.85
C GLU A 369 -84.57 53.88 -42.20
N GLU A 370 -84.21 53.14 -43.26
CA GLU A 370 -84.80 53.28 -44.60
C GLU A 370 -84.23 52.28 -45.63
N SER A 371 -85.16 51.64 -46.35
CA SER A 371 -85.04 50.92 -47.63
C SER A 371 -84.37 49.53 -47.67
N PHE A 372 -85.23 48.52 -47.90
CA PHE A 372 -84.90 47.14 -48.24
C PHE A 372 -84.35 47.00 -49.66
N GLN A 373 -83.30 46.20 -49.84
CA GLN A 373 -83.13 45.19 -50.90
C GLN A 373 -81.74 44.54 -50.78
N ASN A 374 -81.56 43.65 -49.79
CA ASN A 374 -80.62 42.53 -49.79
C ASN A 374 -80.84 41.73 -48.49
N PRO A 375 -80.85 40.38 -48.50
CA PRO A 375 -80.92 39.61 -47.26
C PRO A 375 -79.72 39.96 -46.36
N PRO A 376 -79.85 39.97 -45.03
CA PRO A 376 -78.72 40.24 -44.14
C PRO A 376 -77.63 39.20 -44.41
N ALA A 377 -76.44 39.67 -44.79
CA ALA A 377 -75.33 38.80 -45.14
C ALA A 377 -74.96 37.92 -43.92
N LYS A 378 -75.03 36.60 -44.09
CA LYS A 378 -74.61 35.64 -43.06
C LYS A 378 -73.09 35.81 -42.83
N LEU A 379 -72.66 35.96 -41.58
CA LEU A 379 -71.24 36.06 -41.20
C LEU A 379 -70.41 34.82 -41.58
N ILE A 380 -71.05 33.64 -41.66
CA ILE A 380 -70.43 32.36 -41.99
C ILE A 380 -71.44 31.46 -42.72
N ASP A 381 -71.04 30.81 -43.82
CA ASP A 381 -71.81 29.75 -44.46
C ASP A 381 -71.74 28.43 -43.68
N GLU A 382 -72.87 27.72 -43.53
CA GLU A 382 -73.00 26.46 -42.78
C GLU A 382 -72.03 25.35 -43.25
N LYS A 383 -71.52 25.44 -44.49
CA LYS A 383 -70.54 24.51 -45.06
C LYS A 383 -69.12 24.67 -44.50
N ASN A 384 -68.79 25.82 -43.92
CA ASN A 384 -67.45 26.15 -43.42
C ASN A 384 -67.30 25.86 -41.92
N LEU A 385 -68.24 25.13 -41.33
CA LEU A 385 -68.28 24.75 -39.92
C LEU A 385 -68.10 23.23 -39.77
N LEU A 386 -67.19 22.81 -38.90
CA LEU A 386 -66.82 21.43 -38.60
C LEU A 386 -66.95 21.15 -37.09
N PRO A 387 -67.48 19.99 -36.67
CA PRO A 387 -67.51 19.61 -35.24
C PRO A 387 -66.09 19.37 -34.71
N LYS A 388 -65.79 19.84 -33.49
CA LYS A 388 -64.45 19.70 -32.86
C LYS A 388 -64.07 18.25 -32.59
N THR A 389 -65.02 17.43 -32.16
CA THR A 389 -64.88 15.98 -31.94
C THR A 389 -66.25 15.32 -32.12
N PRO A 390 -66.34 14.03 -32.49
CA PRO A 390 -67.62 13.36 -32.74
C PRO A 390 -68.54 13.21 -31.51
N GLN A 391 -68.09 13.61 -30.31
CA GLN A 391 -68.82 13.45 -29.04
C GLN A 391 -69.17 14.77 -28.34
N THR A 392 -68.69 15.94 -28.84
CA THR A 392 -69.02 17.25 -28.26
C THR A 392 -69.85 18.08 -29.25
N ASN A 393 -70.84 18.82 -28.76
CA ASN A 393 -71.70 19.68 -29.60
C ASN A 393 -71.02 21.00 -30.03
N GLU A 394 -69.71 21.16 -29.77
CA GLU A 394 -68.97 22.39 -30.06
C GLU A 394 -68.57 22.49 -31.55
N VAL A 395 -68.91 23.61 -32.18
CA VAL A 395 -68.66 23.86 -33.61
C VAL A 395 -67.39 24.72 -33.82
N THR A 396 -66.54 24.32 -34.77
CA THR A 396 -65.34 25.06 -35.19
C THR A 396 -65.34 25.45 -36.65
N VAL A 397 -64.63 26.51 -36.98
CA VAL A 397 -64.46 26.96 -38.37
C VAL A 397 -63.50 26.04 -39.14
N GLN A 398 -63.72 25.81 -40.43
CA GLN A 398 -62.84 25.03 -41.32
C GLN A 398 -61.43 25.62 -41.41
N HIS A 399 -60.40 24.76 -41.49
CA HIS A 399 -59.02 25.22 -41.67
C HIS A 399 -58.79 25.60 -43.13
N LEU A 400 -58.46 26.85 -43.40
CA LEU A 400 -58.07 27.28 -44.75
C LEU A 400 -56.74 26.60 -45.13
N GLN A 401 -56.75 25.80 -46.18
CA GLN A 401 -55.54 25.16 -46.71
C GLN A 401 -54.78 26.20 -47.55
N LYS A 402 -53.64 26.68 -47.04
CA LYS A 402 -52.67 27.40 -47.89
C LYS A 402 -51.82 26.37 -48.64
N GLN A 403 -51.40 26.72 -49.85
CA GLN A 403 -50.68 25.88 -50.83
C GLN A 403 -49.32 25.30 -50.37
N ILE A 404 -49.01 25.27 -49.07
CA ILE A 404 -47.71 24.81 -48.58
C ILE A 404 -47.70 23.33 -48.20
N ASP A 405 -48.84 22.69 -47.92
CA ASP A 405 -48.82 21.30 -47.45
C ASP A 405 -49.71 20.37 -48.31
N PHE A 406 -49.23 20.01 -49.50
CA PHE A 406 -49.56 18.69 -50.04
C PHE A 406 -48.56 17.71 -49.41
N ASN A 407 -49.01 17.07 -48.32
CA ASN A 407 -48.20 16.17 -47.53
C ASN A 407 -47.90 14.89 -48.35
N VAL A 408 -46.63 14.67 -48.71
CA VAL A 408 -46.16 13.37 -49.19
C VAL A 408 -45.28 12.78 -48.09
N GLY A 409 -45.87 11.88 -47.29
CA GLY A 409 -45.17 11.03 -46.34
C GLY A 409 -45.33 11.41 -44.86
N ASP A 410 -45.47 10.38 -44.02
CA ASP A 410 -45.60 10.45 -42.55
C ASP A 410 -44.26 10.84 -41.86
N HIS A 411 -43.64 11.94 -42.25
CA HIS A 411 -42.41 12.41 -41.61
C HIS A 411 -42.62 13.76 -40.95
N PHE A 412 -42.48 13.79 -39.62
CA PHE A 412 -42.42 15.01 -38.82
C PHE A 412 -40.97 15.49 -38.72
N VAL A 413 -40.72 16.77 -38.99
CA VAL A 413 -39.41 17.40 -38.76
C VAL A 413 -39.42 18.08 -37.39
N SER A 414 -38.66 17.54 -36.43
CA SER A 414 -38.42 18.15 -35.12
C SER A 414 -37.21 19.10 -35.17
N SER A 415 -37.24 20.12 -36.02
CA SER A 415 -36.12 21.09 -36.14
C SER A 415 -36.51 22.53 -35.79
N SER A 416 -37.34 22.70 -34.76
CA SER A 416 -37.72 24.02 -34.27
C SER A 416 -37.67 24.09 -32.74
N ARG A 417 -36.47 23.90 -32.17
CA ARG A 417 -36.09 24.54 -30.90
C ARG A 417 -34.67 25.06 -31.04
N TYR A 418 -34.56 26.37 -30.94
CA TYR A 418 -33.36 27.17 -31.16
C TYR A 418 -32.13 26.67 -30.40
N ASN A 419 -31.04 26.47 -31.13
CA ASN A 419 -29.67 26.50 -30.64
C ASN A 419 -29.33 27.94 -30.20
N ALA A 420 -29.55 28.25 -28.93
CA ALA A 420 -29.02 29.43 -28.25
C ALA A 420 -28.39 28.97 -26.93
N VAL A 421 -27.29 28.22 -27.02
CA VAL A 421 -26.59 27.67 -25.83
C VAL A 421 -25.10 28.05 -25.78
N VAL A 422 -24.59 28.80 -26.76
CA VAL A 422 -23.18 29.23 -26.75
C VAL A 422 -23.10 30.76 -26.71
N GLY A 423 -23.22 31.32 -25.50
CA GLY A 423 -23.04 32.74 -25.22
C GLY A 423 -23.26 33.06 -23.73
N PRO A 424 -22.65 34.14 -23.20
CA PRO A 424 -22.63 34.48 -21.76
C PRO A 424 -23.97 35.08 -21.26
N GLY A 425 -25.09 34.45 -21.61
CA GLY A 425 -26.45 34.84 -21.23
C GLY A 425 -27.49 33.72 -21.38
N GLY A 426 -27.05 32.46 -21.48
CA GLY A 426 -27.94 31.29 -21.53
C GLY A 426 -28.59 30.97 -20.17
N ILE A 427 -29.77 30.36 -20.21
CA ILE A 427 -30.51 29.89 -19.02
C ILE A 427 -29.59 28.93 -18.23
N PRO A 428 -29.43 29.09 -16.89
CA PRO A 428 -28.62 28.19 -16.08
C PRO A 428 -29.14 26.75 -16.19
N THR A 429 -28.30 25.84 -16.68
CA THR A 429 -28.64 24.41 -16.80
C THR A 429 -28.60 23.67 -15.47
N GLU A 430 -28.27 24.34 -14.36
CA GLU A 430 -28.21 23.73 -13.02
C GLU A 430 -29.55 23.09 -12.59
N ALA A 431 -30.68 23.62 -13.09
CA ALA A 431 -32.02 23.10 -12.79
C ALA A 431 -32.54 22.06 -13.81
N PHE A 432 -31.78 21.73 -14.86
CA PHE A 432 -32.22 20.85 -15.94
C PHE A 432 -31.35 19.60 -16.06
N ARG A 433 -32.00 18.45 -16.22
CA ARG A 433 -31.30 17.19 -16.50
C ARG A 433 -30.56 17.30 -17.84
N THR A 434 -29.26 17.10 -17.82
CA THR A 434 -28.45 17.01 -19.05
C THR A 434 -28.82 15.75 -19.81
N TYR A 435 -29.11 15.89 -21.11
CA TYR A 435 -29.42 14.77 -21.98
C TYR A 435 -28.13 14.27 -22.64
N GLY A 436 -27.58 13.18 -22.13
CA GLY A 436 -26.34 12.55 -22.61
C GLY A 436 -25.92 11.37 -21.74
N ILE A 437 -24.94 10.60 -22.20
CA ILE A 437 -24.32 9.51 -21.42
C ILE A 437 -23.08 10.10 -20.72
N PRO A 438 -23.02 10.16 -19.38
CA PRO A 438 -21.85 10.65 -18.68
C PRO A 438 -20.68 9.66 -18.81
N THR A 439 -19.46 10.19 -18.87
CA THR A 439 -18.23 9.39 -18.98
C THR A 439 -18.01 8.51 -17.75
N VAL A 440 -18.29 9.04 -16.56
CA VAL A 440 -18.36 8.26 -15.32
C VAL A 440 -19.82 7.92 -15.07
N ARG A 441 -20.13 6.62 -15.11
CA ARG A 441 -21.49 6.06 -15.01
C ARG A 441 -21.95 5.94 -13.56
N SER A 442 -21.82 7.02 -12.77
CA SER A 442 -22.27 7.05 -11.38
C SER A 442 -23.80 6.99 -11.24
N ASP A 443 -24.52 7.12 -12.36
CA ASP A 443 -25.96 6.89 -12.47
C ASP A 443 -26.34 5.40 -12.38
N LEU A 444 -25.39 4.49 -12.57
CA LEU A 444 -25.58 3.05 -12.44
C LEU A 444 -24.91 2.50 -11.19
N PRO A 445 -25.53 1.52 -10.49
CA PRO A 445 -24.82 0.78 -9.47
C PRO A 445 -23.71 -0.07 -10.10
N ALA A 446 -22.53 -0.08 -9.48
CA ALA A 446 -21.44 -0.95 -9.89
C ALA A 446 -21.87 -2.43 -9.76
N PRO A 447 -21.55 -3.29 -10.74
CA PRO A 447 -21.95 -4.69 -10.70
C PRO A 447 -21.22 -5.44 -9.57
N HIS A 448 -21.93 -6.35 -8.91
CA HIS A 448 -21.37 -7.14 -7.79
C HIS A 448 -20.17 -8.01 -8.23
N VAL A 449 -20.17 -8.47 -9.48
CA VAL A 449 -19.03 -9.14 -10.13
C VAL A 449 -18.77 -8.41 -11.44
N LYS A 450 -17.65 -7.67 -11.51
CA LYS A 450 -17.22 -7.02 -12.75
C LYS A 450 -16.81 -8.07 -13.78
N ARG A 451 -17.30 -7.94 -15.00
CA ARG A 451 -16.84 -8.76 -16.13
C ARG A 451 -15.43 -8.32 -16.52
N LEU A 452 -14.60 -9.25 -16.97
CA LEU A 452 -13.23 -8.94 -17.40
C LEU A 452 -13.18 -7.96 -18.60
N GLN A 453 -14.25 -7.89 -19.38
CA GLN A 453 -14.40 -6.99 -20.54
C GLN A 453 -15.16 -5.70 -20.20
N ASP A 454 -15.57 -5.49 -18.95
CA ASP A 454 -16.29 -4.27 -18.58
C ASP A 454 -15.34 -3.07 -18.62
N ARG A 455 -15.66 -2.09 -19.47
CA ARG A 455 -14.86 -0.88 -19.69
C ARG A 455 -15.49 0.35 -19.05
N ASN A 456 -16.65 0.20 -18.43
CA ASN A 456 -17.37 1.33 -17.84
C ASN A 456 -16.81 1.64 -16.45
N ASN A 457 -16.49 2.90 -16.21
CA ASN A 457 -16.17 3.38 -14.88
C ASN A 457 -17.46 3.80 -14.16
N TYR A 458 -17.77 3.14 -13.04
CA TYR A 458 -18.99 3.36 -12.24
C TYR A 458 -18.80 4.38 -11.11
N GLY A 459 -17.64 5.02 -11.04
CA GLY A 459 -17.24 5.90 -9.92
C GLY A 459 -16.71 5.13 -8.71
N ASP A 460 -16.44 3.82 -8.85
CA ASP A 460 -15.92 2.94 -7.80
C ASP A 460 -14.40 2.68 -7.91
N GLU A 461 -13.73 3.33 -8.87
CA GLU A 461 -12.30 3.20 -9.13
C GLU A 461 -11.46 4.22 -8.33
N ALA A 462 -10.25 3.81 -7.93
CA ALA A 462 -9.30 4.68 -7.23
C ALA A 462 -8.64 5.69 -8.18
N LYS A 463 -8.13 6.79 -7.63
CA LYS A 463 -7.38 7.78 -8.41
C LYS A 463 -6.03 7.22 -8.86
N MET A 464 -5.45 7.80 -9.92
CA MET A 464 -4.12 7.45 -10.43
C MET A 464 -3.05 7.46 -9.33
N TYR A 465 -3.08 8.47 -8.45
CA TYR A 465 -2.15 8.60 -7.34
C TYR A 465 -2.17 7.37 -6.41
N SER A 466 -3.36 6.89 -6.06
CA SER A 466 -3.57 5.74 -5.18
C SER A 466 -3.11 4.42 -5.79
N LEU A 467 -3.10 4.32 -7.13
CA LEU A 467 -2.55 3.16 -7.86
C LEU A 467 -1.03 3.16 -7.90
N LEU A 468 -0.41 4.34 -8.07
CA LEU A 468 1.04 4.49 -8.04
C LEU A 468 1.62 4.32 -6.64
N TYR A 469 0.87 4.78 -5.63
CA TYR A 469 1.26 4.75 -4.22
C TYR A 469 0.21 4.00 -3.39
N PRO A 470 0.14 2.66 -3.50
CA PRO A 470 -0.86 1.88 -2.79
C PRO A 470 -0.68 2.02 -1.28
N SER A 471 -1.78 2.25 -0.58
CA SER A 471 -1.79 2.32 0.88
C SER A 471 -1.51 0.94 1.50
N LEU A 472 -1.07 0.91 2.76
CA LEU A 472 -0.95 -0.34 3.54
C LEU A 472 -2.26 -1.14 3.56
N TYR A 473 -3.41 -0.45 3.58
CA TYR A 473 -4.72 -1.07 3.52
C TYR A 473 -4.96 -1.81 2.19
N SER A 474 -4.47 -1.25 1.08
CA SER A 474 -4.61 -1.85 -0.25
C SER A 474 -3.82 -3.16 -0.38
N GLN A 475 -2.69 -3.30 0.33
CA GLN A 475 -1.94 -4.57 0.39
C GLN A 475 -2.74 -5.68 1.09
N HIS A 476 -3.66 -5.30 1.98
CA HIS A 476 -4.57 -6.20 2.68
C HIS A 476 -5.95 -6.28 2.02
N ASN A 477 -6.06 -5.91 0.73
CA ASN A 477 -7.30 -5.90 -0.05
C ASN A 477 -8.41 -4.99 0.51
N VAL A 478 -8.05 -3.94 1.25
CA VAL A 478 -8.97 -2.89 1.71
C VAL A 478 -8.77 -1.67 0.82
N TYR A 479 -9.81 -1.29 0.09
CA TYR A 479 -9.74 -0.20 -0.89
C TYR A 479 -10.34 1.10 -0.32
N GLU A 480 -10.05 2.23 -0.96
CA GLU A 480 -10.55 3.56 -0.52
C GLU A 480 -12.08 3.61 -0.39
N ARG A 481 -12.79 2.92 -1.29
CA ARG A 481 -14.25 2.81 -1.23
C ARG A 481 -14.74 2.22 0.11
N ASP A 482 -14.01 1.24 0.65
CA ASP A 482 -14.44 0.49 1.85
C ASP A 482 -14.22 1.34 3.13
N LEU A 483 -13.28 2.29 3.05
CA LEU A 483 -12.98 3.30 4.07
C LEU A 483 -13.95 4.48 4.04
N LEU A 484 -14.39 4.87 2.83
CA LEU A 484 -15.32 5.98 2.59
C LEU A 484 -16.80 5.57 2.65
N GLN A 485 -17.08 4.27 2.66
CA GLN A 485 -18.45 3.75 2.76
C GLN A 485 -19.11 4.27 4.06
N PRO A 486 -20.36 4.76 3.98
CA PRO A 486 -21.11 5.16 5.17
C PRO A 486 -21.44 3.93 6.02
N ARG A 487 -21.13 3.99 7.32
CA ARG A 487 -21.34 2.89 8.28
C ARG A 487 -22.17 3.36 9.47
N SER A 488 -22.83 2.41 10.12
CA SER A 488 -23.61 2.68 11.33
C SER A 488 -22.69 2.92 12.54
N TYR A 489 -23.25 3.52 13.60
CA TYR A 489 -22.54 3.72 14.85
C TYR A 489 -21.97 2.43 15.45
N GLU A 490 -22.78 1.36 15.45
CA GLU A 490 -22.42 0.05 15.99
C GLU A 490 -21.28 -0.60 15.18
N GLU A 491 -21.30 -0.46 13.86
CA GLU A 491 -20.24 -0.97 12.99
C GLU A 491 -18.92 -0.22 13.23
N ILE A 492 -18.95 1.12 13.29
CA ILE A 492 -17.75 1.90 13.56
C ILE A 492 -17.21 1.57 14.96
N TRP A 493 -18.08 1.47 15.96
CA TRP A 493 -17.67 1.04 17.30
C TRP A 493 -16.94 -0.30 17.23
N SER A 494 -17.56 -1.32 16.62
CA SER A 494 -16.98 -2.66 16.49
C SER A 494 -15.61 -2.64 15.80
N ILE A 495 -15.49 -1.91 14.70
CA ILE A 495 -14.24 -1.77 13.94
C ILE A 495 -13.13 -1.21 14.83
N PHE A 496 -13.37 -0.08 15.51
CA PHE A 496 -12.33 0.58 16.31
C PHE A 496 -12.03 -0.16 17.61
N THR A 497 -13.00 -0.87 18.21
CA THR A 497 -12.72 -1.76 19.34
C THR A 497 -11.84 -2.94 18.95
N ASN A 498 -12.08 -3.53 17.77
CA ASN A 498 -11.28 -4.65 17.27
C ASN A 498 -9.85 -4.21 16.88
N ILE A 499 -9.68 -2.97 16.43
CA ILE A 499 -8.36 -2.35 16.19
C ILE A 499 -7.58 -2.17 17.51
N GLY A 500 -8.27 -2.15 18.66
CA GLY A 500 -7.67 -1.98 19.99
C GLY A 500 -7.80 -0.55 20.55
N VAL A 501 -8.62 0.30 19.93
CA VAL A 501 -8.92 1.64 20.47
C VAL A 501 -9.95 1.49 21.60
N ARG A 502 -9.49 1.65 22.85
CA ARG A 502 -10.37 1.63 24.03
C ARG A 502 -10.82 3.05 24.35
N MET A 503 -12.08 3.36 24.09
CA MET A 503 -12.72 4.63 24.48
C MET A 503 -13.97 4.35 25.31
N THR A 504 -14.39 5.33 26.11
CA THR A 504 -15.69 5.26 26.77
C THR A 504 -16.83 5.48 25.78
N GLY A 505 -18.02 4.97 26.07
CA GLY A 505 -19.17 5.09 25.16
C GLY A 505 -19.60 6.54 24.88
N GLU A 506 -19.44 7.41 25.87
CA GLU A 506 -19.74 8.85 25.74
C GLU A 506 -18.76 9.57 24.81
N GLU A 507 -17.47 9.24 24.90
CA GLU A 507 -16.43 9.79 24.02
C GLU A 507 -16.63 9.34 22.57
N MET A 508 -16.97 8.07 22.38
CA MET A 508 -17.28 7.49 21.07
C MET A 508 -18.50 8.17 20.42
N GLU A 509 -19.57 8.38 21.17
CA GLU A 509 -20.78 9.05 20.69
C GLU A 509 -20.53 10.52 20.31
N LYS A 510 -19.72 11.22 21.13
CA LYS A 510 -19.31 12.61 20.86
C LYS A 510 -18.45 12.71 19.61
N ALA A 511 -17.49 11.80 19.43
CA ALA A 511 -16.66 11.73 18.23
C ALA A 511 -17.50 11.42 16.99
N TYR A 512 -18.47 10.51 17.10
CA TYR A 512 -19.35 10.14 16.00
C TYR A 512 -20.25 11.31 15.58
N LYS A 513 -20.85 12.02 16.54
CA LYS A 513 -21.62 13.25 16.28
C LYS A 513 -20.79 14.33 15.60
N LYS A 514 -19.52 14.48 16.00
CA LYS A 514 -18.58 15.42 15.38
C LYS A 514 -18.18 15.00 13.95
N ALA A 515 -18.06 13.70 13.68
CA ALA A 515 -17.83 13.21 12.31
C ALA A 515 -19.08 13.40 11.43
N ALA A 516 -20.26 13.13 11.99
CA ALA A 516 -21.53 13.31 11.30
C ALA A 516 -21.79 14.76 10.88
N SER A 517 -21.40 15.74 11.71
CA SER A 517 -21.55 17.17 11.37
C SER A 517 -20.63 17.63 10.22
N SER A 518 -19.57 16.88 9.91
CA SER A 518 -18.66 17.20 8.80
C SER A 518 -19.27 16.87 7.44
N HIS A 519 -20.18 15.89 7.35
CA HIS A 519 -20.82 15.52 6.10
C HIS A 519 -22.21 16.17 5.96
N PRO A 520 -22.56 16.81 4.81
CA PRO A 520 -23.88 17.41 4.58
C PRO A 520 -25.09 16.47 4.74
N LYS A 521 -24.89 15.13 4.66
CA LYS A 521 -25.95 14.13 4.82
C LYS A 521 -25.91 13.44 6.19
N GLY A 522 -24.98 13.80 7.08
CA GLY A 522 -24.82 13.17 8.39
C GLY A 522 -24.18 11.79 8.38
N PHE A 523 -23.65 11.33 7.24
CA PHE A 523 -23.03 10.01 7.13
C PHE A 523 -21.60 10.00 7.67
N VAL A 524 -21.26 8.94 8.39
CA VAL A 524 -19.94 8.72 8.95
C VAL A 524 -19.29 7.53 8.26
N SER A 525 -18.08 7.74 7.76
CA SER A 525 -17.19 6.72 7.20
C SER A 525 -16.02 6.46 8.14
N VAL A 526 -15.32 5.35 7.96
CA VAL A 526 -14.14 5.00 8.79
C VAL A 526 -13.07 6.08 8.72
N GLU A 527 -12.85 6.64 7.52
CA GLU A 527 -11.88 7.73 7.32
C GLU A 527 -12.32 9.03 8.00
N SER A 528 -13.59 9.43 7.85
CA SER A 528 -14.10 10.63 8.53
C SER A 528 -14.00 10.52 10.05
N PHE A 529 -14.26 9.33 10.60
CA PHE A 529 -14.18 9.08 12.03
C PHE A 529 -12.73 9.08 12.52
N LYS A 530 -11.82 8.45 11.77
CA LYS A 530 -10.38 8.46 12.05
C LYS A 530 -9.83 9.89 12.10
N ASN A 531 -10.18 10.73 11.12
CA ASN A 531 -9.74 12.13 11.09
C ASN A 531 -10.19 12.90 12.34
N VAL A 532 -11.42 12.65 12.81
CA VAL A 532 -11.92 13.25 14.06
C VAL A 532 -11.15 12.77 15.28
N LEU A 533 -10.77 11.49 15.34
CA LEU A 533 -9.92 10.97 16.41
C LEU A 533 -8.51 11.57 16.38
N ASP A 534 -7.91 11.69 15.21
CA ASP A 534 -6.60 12.30 15.03
C ASP A 534 -6.63 13.78 15.49
N ASP A 535 -7.68 14.53 15.15
CA ASP A 535 -7.90 15.90 15.62
C ASP A 535 -8.05 15.99 17.15
N VAL A 536 -8.74 15.02 17.77
CA VAL A 536 -8.91 14.95 19.23
C VAL A 536 -7.57 14.67 19.90
N GLN A 537 -6.78 13.73 19.38
CA GLN A 537 -5.44 13.43 19.89
C GLN A 537 -4.51 14.64 19.75
N VAL A 538 -4.51 15.31 18.61
CA VAL A 538 -3.72 16.53 18.39
C VAL A 538 -4.12 17.62 19.39
N SER A 539 -5.42 17.76 19.69
CA SER A 539 -5.91 18.73 20.68
C SER A 539 -5.47 18.39 22.10
N GLN A 540 -5.45 17.11 22.48
CA GLN A 540 -4.96 16.63 23.78
C GLN A 540 -3.45 16.85 23.94
N ILE A 541 -2.68 16.56 22.89
CA ILE A 541 -1.22 16.80 22.85
C ILE A 541 -0.95 18.30 23.03
N ARG A 542 -1.70 19.18 22.35
CA ARG A 542 -1.58 20.64 22.49
C ARG A 542 -1.96 21.13 23.89
N ALA A 543 -2.86 20.44 24.59
CA ALA A 543 -3.22 20.73 25.97
C ALA A 543 -2.18 20.21 26.99
N GLY A 544 -1.06 19.63 26.55
CA GLY A 544 0.01 19.13 27.41
C GLY A 544 -0.27 17.76 28.05
N ILE A 545 -1.33 17.08 27.62
CA ILE A 545 -1.64 15.71 28.04
C ILE A 545 -0.80 14.78 27.16
N HIS A 546 0.21 14.12 27.75
CA HIS A 546 1.05 13.19 27.02
C HIS A 546 0.21 12.00 26.53
N PRO A 547 0.32 11.58 25.26
CA PRO A 547 -0.35 10.37 24.78
C PRO A 547 0.36 9.18 25.43
N VAL A 548 -0.14 8.69 26.57
CA VAL A 548 0.39 7.50 27.25
C VAL A 548 -0.54 6.33 26.98
N ALA A 549 0.01 5.36 26.25
CA ALA A 549 -0.29 3.93 26.32
C ALA A 549 -1.76 3.49 26.29
N LEU A 550 -2.25 3.15 25.09
CA LEU A 550 -3.30 2.13 24.90
C LEU A 550 -2.79 0.70 25.21
N GLY A 551 -1.68 0.55 25.92
CA GLY A 551 -1.10 -0.73 26.28
C GLY A 551 -0.12 -0.61 27.44
N GLN A 552 -0.62 -0.71 28.68
CA GLN A 552 0.03 -1.46 29.76
C GLN A 552 -0.94 -1.68 30.94
N ALA A 553 -1.20 -2.97 31.19
CA ALA A 553 -1.51 -3.61 32.47
C ALA A 553 -2.45 -2.91 33.48
N GLN A 554 -3.66 -3.45 33.60
CA GLN A 554 -4.12 -3.91 34.92
C GLN A 554 -4.45 -5.40 34.79
N MET A 555 -3.59 -6.24 35.36
CA MET A 555 -4.02 -7.53 35.87
C MET A 555 -4.99 -7.25 37.01
N HIS A 556 -6.24 -7.69 36.83
CA HIS A 556 -7.04 -8.34 37.85
C HIS A 556 -8.09 -9.22 37.18
#